data_AF-A0A183CQX4-F1
#
_entry.id   AF-A0A183CQX4-F1
#
_cell.length_a   1.000
_cell.length_b   1.000
_cell.length_c   1.000
_cell.angle_alpha   90.00
_cell.angle_beta   90.00
_cell.angle_gamma   90.00
#
_symmetry.space_group_name_H-M   'P 1'
#
loop_
_entity.id
_entity.type
_entity.pdbx_description
1 polymer ?
#
loop_
_entity_poly.entity_id
_entity_poly.type
_entity_poly.pdbx_seq_one_letter_code
_entity_poly.pdbx_strand_id
1 'polypeptide(L)'
;DTHCVDPFNACIGGKCQCAPGTHRDQAKGRCFAVCPDGIAPLQTCRRLFINDVDMLDNAATTDSCPIGYRCVTYGSPYIGHCCKVRCPYGEPDLSQSCDAGAQEEQKCRPLTHFCMTLSEPGWKTSICCPKPCRDPLPVYHNGQCLSIAHRDDPCQTDLQCEGGVTMACVLGQCECKLGFQPRRCPLEEVPVIDRCLKKVELGERCVSSKQCGDAAAECRFGICQCLCTFKQT
;
A
#
# COMPACT_ATOMS: atom_id res chain seq x y z
N ASP A 1 -33.62 -9.06 18.61
CA ASP A 1 -33.56 -9.05 17.13
C ASP A 1 -34.16 -10.25 16.39
N THR A 2 -34.67 -11.29 17.07
CA THR A 2 -35.28 -12.48 16.43
C THR A 2 -36.66 -12.25 15.79
N HIS A 3 -37.23 -11.04 15.88
CA HIS A 3 -38.60 -10.76 15.44
C HIS A 3 -38.70 -10.22 14.00
N CYS A 4 -37.58 -9.89 13.36
CA CYS A 4 -37.56 -9.40 11.99
C CYS A 4 -37.03 -10.49 11.05
N VAL A 5 -37.86 -10.85 10.05
CA VAL A 5 -37.60 -11.99 9.16
C VAL A 5 -36.52 -11.69 8.12
N ASP A 6 -36.35 -10.41 7.73
CA ASP A 6 -35.38 -10.02 6.68
C ASP A 6 -34.00 -9.68 7.29
N PRO A 7 -32.89 -10.19 6.74
CA PRO A 7 -31.53 -10.00 7.26
C PRO A 7 -31.07 -8.53 7.37
N PHE A 8 -31.66 -7.63 6.57
CA PHE A 8 -31.34 -6.20 6.56
C PHE A 8 -32.31 -5.39 7.41
N ASN A 9 -33.17 -6.05 8.20
CA ASN A 9 -34.05 -5.39 9.14
C ASN A 9 -33.49 -5.50 10.57
N ALA A 10 -33.67 -4.45 11.35
CA ALA A 10 -33.43 -4.42 12.78
C ALA A 10 -34.69 -4.00 13.52
N CYS A 11 -34.84 -4.44 14.78
CA CYS A 11 -35.93 -3.98 15.63
C CYS A 11 -35.59 -2.59 16.18
N ILE A 12 -36.11 -1.54 15.55
CA ILE A 12 -35.86 -0.15 15.95
C ILE A 12 -37.17 0.42 16.48
N GLY A 13 -37.21 0.72 17.78
CA GLY A 13 -38.42 1.25 18.44
C GLY A 13 -39.62 0.29 18.41
N GLY A 14 -39.38 -1.02 18.53
CA GLY A 14 -40.44 -2.04 18.54
C GLY A 14 -41.07 -2.34 17.17
N LYS A 15 -40.53 -1.78 16.08
CA LYS A 15 -40.94 -2.08 14.70
C LYS A 15 -39.74 -2.57 13.89
N CYS A 16 -39.99 -3.49 12.96
CA CYS A 16 -38.97 -3.91 12.00
C CYS A 16 -38.72 -2.79 10.99
N GLN A 17 -37.54 -2.22 11.03
CA GLN A 17 -37.08 -1.15 10.13
C GLN A 17 -35.77 -1.57 9.48
N CYS A 18 -35.34 -0.89 8.42
CA CYS A 18 -34.04 -1.14 7.80
C CYS A 18 -32.91 -0.90 8.82
N ALA A 19 -31.97 -1.84 8.90
CA ALA A 19 -30.81 -1.72 9.75
C ALA A 19 -29.97 -0.49 9.35
N PRO A 20 -29.28 0.17 10.29
CA PRO A 20 -28.38 1.28 9.98
C PRO A 20 -27.40 0.91 8.86
N GLY A 21 -27.27 1.79 7.85
CA GLY A 21 -26.45 1.54 6.66
C GLY A 21 -27.18 0.81 5.51
N THR A 22 -28.46 0.45 5.70
CA THR A 22 -29.32 -0.09 4.63
C THR A 22 -30.45 0.88 4.29
N HIS A 23 -30.97 0.77 3.07
CA HIS A 23 -32.00 1.63 2.52
C HIS A 23 -33.26 0.84 2.20
N ARG A 24 -34.43 1.48 2.31
CA ARG A 24 -35.71 0.85 1.96
C ARG A 24 -36.02 1.05 0.48
N ASP A 25 -36.10 -0.04 -0.27
CA ASP A 25 -36.71 -0.03 -1.60
C ASP A 25 -38.22 0.09 -1.42
N GLN A 26 -38.79 1.26 -1.73
CA GLN A 26 -40.22 1.52 -1.58
C GLN A 26 -41.07 0.72 -2.56
N ALA A 27 -40.54 0.37 -3.74
CA ALA A 27 -41.25 -0.38 -4.75
C ALA A 27 -41.34 -1.87 -4.41
N LYS A 28 -40.27 -2.43 -3.82
CA LYS A 28 -40.20 -3.85 -3.43
C LYS A 28 -40.54 -4.13 -1.97
N GLY A 29 -40.63 -3.10 -1.14
CA GLY A 29 -40.91 -3.22 0.29
C GLY A 29 -39.81 -3.90 1.11
N ARG A 30 -38.58 -3.98 0.58
CA ARG A 30 -37.43 -4.68 1.19
C ARG A 30 -36.28 -3.72 1.48
N CYS A 31 -35.49 -4.03 2.50
CA CYS A 31 -34.27 -3.30 2.78
C CYS A 31 -33.13 -3.86 1.93
N PHE A 32 -32.27 -2.99 1.41
CA PHE A 32 -31.10 -3.34 0.63
C PHE A 32 -29.91 -2.53 1.12
N ALA A 33 -28.69 -3.03 0.94
CA ALA A 33 -27.49 -2.27 1.19
C ALA A 33 -26.68 -2.10 -0.10
N VAL A 34 -25.99 -0.98 -0.21
CA VAL A 34 -24.94 -0.75 -1.22
C VAL A 34 -23.58 -1.02 -0.59
N CYS A 35 -22.57 -1.24 -1.41
CA CYS A 35 -21.21 -1.31 -0.90
C CYS A 35 -20.78 0.04 -0.29
N PRO A 36 -19.77 0.07 0.60
CA PRO A 36 -19.32 1.31 1.23
C PRO A 36 -18.88 2.41 0.24
N ASP A 37 -18.50 2.01 -0.97
CA ASP A 37 -18.16 2.91 -2.08
C ASP A 37 -19.38 3.36 -2.91
N GLY A 38 -20.60 3.01 -2.48
CA GLY A 38 -21.86 3.33 -3.15
C GLY A 38 -22.21 2.42 -4.34
N ILE A 39 -21.37 1.42 -4.63
CA ILE A 39 -21.56 0.55 -5.79
C ILE A 39 -22.53 -0.60 -5.45
N ALA A 40 -23.22 -1.08 -6.48
CA ALA A 40 -24.09 -2.24 -6.35
C ALA A 40 -23.27 -3.48 -5.92
N PRO A 41 -23.70 -4.21 -4.90
CA PRO A 41 -23.04 -5.44 -4.51
C PRO A 41 -23.18 -6.53 -5.56
N LEU A 42 -22.25 -7.48 -5.56
CA LEU A 42 -22.30 -8.61 -6.49
C LEU A 42 -23.42 -9.59 -6.13
N GLN A 43 -23.45 -10.04 -4.88
CA GLN A 43 -24.43 -10.99 -4.37
C GLN A 43 -24.54 -10.89 -2.85
N THR A 44 -25.55 -11.57 -2.28
CA THR A 44 -25.65 -11.75 -0.82
C THR A 44 -24.56 -12.70 -0.36
N CYS A 45 -24.01 -12.47 0.83
CA CYS A 45 -22.96 -13.28 1.40
C CYS A 45 -23.22 -13.63 2.86
N ARG A 46 -22.49 -14.63 3.33
CA ARG A 46 -22.46 -15.02 4.74
C ARG A 46 -21.01 -15.08 5.24
N ARG A 47 -20.76 -14.54 6.43
CA ARG A 47 -19.49 -14.76 7.16
C ARG A 47 -19.46 -16.17 7.71
N LEU A 48 -18.39 -16.91 7.41
CA LEU A 48 -18.28 -18.35 7.71
C LEU A 48 -17.58 -18.61 9.05
N PHE A 49 -16.71 -17.71 9.53
CA PHE A 49 -15.93 -17.90 10.77
C PHE A 49 -15.92 -16.62 11.61
N ILE A 50 -16.46 -16.67 12.84
CA ILE A 50 -16.56 -15.50 13.74
C ILE A 50 -15.90 -15.75 15.13
N ASN A 51 -15.43 -16.96 15.43
CA ASN A 51 -15.03 -17.31 16.80
C ASN A 51 -13.64 -17.94 17.00
N ASP A 52 -12.87 -18.24 15.94
CA ASP A 52 -11.53 -18.78 16.10
C ASP A 52 -10.48 -17.72 15.81
N VAL A 53 -10.00 -17.08 16.88
CA VAL A 53 -8.96 -16.03 16.86
C VAL A 53 -7.68 -16.52 16.17
N ASP A 54 -7.40 -17.83 16.25
CA ASP A 54 -6.23 -18.49 15.63
C ASP A 54 -6.35 -18.70 14.11
N MET A 55 -7.54 -18.52 13.52
CA MET A 55 -7.76 -18.70 12.07
C MET A 55 -7.84 -17.39 11.28
N LEU A 56 -7.78 -16.23 11.95
CA LEU A 56 -7.81 -14.91 11.27
C LEU A 56 -6.53 -14.62 10.46
N ASP A 57 -5.40 -15.24 10.80
CA ASP A 57 -4.11 -14.96 10.17
C ASP A 57 -3.87 -15.77 8.88
N ASN A 58 -4.72 -16.76 8.54
CA ASN A 58 -4.50 -17.66 7.39
C ASN A 58 -5.76 -18.02 6.57
N ALA A 59 -6.95 -17.52 6.92
CA ALA A 59 -8.18 -17.86 6.20
C ALA A 59 -8.41 -16.92 5.01
N ALA A 60 -7.92 -17.34 3.83
CA ALA A 60 -8.20 -16.68 2.54
C ALA A 60 -9.71 -16.61 2.19
N THR A 61 -10.59 -17.29 2.92
CA THR A 61 -12.03 -17.34 2.66
C THR A 61 -12.83 -17.34 3.97
N THR A 62 -12.90 -16.20 4.64
CA THR A 62 -13.70 -16.02 5.87
C THR A 62 -15.18 -15.77 5.60
N ASP A 63 -15.58 -15.73 4.32
CA ASP A 63 -16.94 -15.51 3.86
C ASP A 63 -17.25 -16.30 2.57
N SER A 64 -18.50 -16.22 2.12
CA SER A 64 -18.98 -16.87 0.91
C SER A 64 -18.77 -16.05 -0.38
N CYS A 65 -17.90 -15.04 -0.36
CA CYS A 65 -17.64 -14.20 -1.52
C CYS A 65 -16.58 -14.79 -2.45
N PRO A 66 -16.67 -14.51 -3.76
CA PRO A 66 -15.61 -14.88 -4.69
C PRO A 66 -14.34 -14.08 -4.42
N ILE A 67 -13.21 -14.60 -4.89
CA ILE A 67 -11.90 -13.93 -4.82
C ILE A 67 -12.01 -12.50 -5.39
N GLY A 68 -11.44 -11.52 -4.68
CA GLY A 68 -11.55 -10.09 -5.03
C GLY A 68 -12.79 -9.40 -4.46
N TYR A 69 -13.61 -10.11 -3.69
CA TYR A 69 -14.75 -9.56 -2.96
C TYR A 69 -14.68 -9.93 -1.48
N ARG A 70 -15.37 -9.16 -0.66
CA ARG A 70 -15.50 -9.38 0.79
C ARG A 70 -16.93 -9.17 1.24
N CYS A 71 -17.32 -9.84 2.32
CA CYS A 71 -18.66 -9.76 2.87
C CYS A 71 -18.82 -8.60 3.85
N VAL A 72 -19.52 -7.55 3.42
CA VAL A 72 -19.86 -6.38 4.24
C VAL A 72 -21.22 -6.60 4.89
N THR A 73 -21.28 -6.58 6.22
CA THR A 73 -22.49 -6.87 7.00
C THR A 73 -23.16 -5.59 7.50
N TYR A 74 -24.49 -5.58 7.57
CA TYR A 74 -25.29 -4.41 7.96
C TYR A 74 -26.39 -4.83 8.95
N GLY A 75 -26.14 -4.63 10.25
CA GLY A 75 -27.08 -4.99 11.32
C GLY A 75 -26.92 -6.43 11.82
N SER A 76 -27.20 -7.44 10.99
CA SER A 76 -27.00 -8.85 11.38
C SER A 76 -25.53 -9.26 11.21
N PRO A 77 -24.88 -9.84 12.23
CA PRO A 77 -23.43 -10.06 12.22
C PRO A 77 -22.94 -11.09 11.19
N TYR A 78 -23.85 -11.86 10.57
CA TYR A 78 -23.51 -12.99 9.72
C TYR A 78 -23.87 -12.82 8.25
N ILE A 79 -24.82 -11.93 7.91
CA ILE A 79 -25.35 -11.81 6.54
C ILE A 79 -25.03 -10.41 6.02
N GLY A 80 -24.60 -10.36 4.77
CA GLY A 80 -24.17 -9.12 4.15
C GLY A 80 -24.21 -9.20 2.63
N HIS A 81 -23.38 -8.36 2.00
CA HIS A 81 -23.19 -8.39 0.56
C HIS A 81 -21.71 -8.44 0.16
N CYS A 82 -21.44 -9.14 -0.96
CA CYS A 82 -20.12 -9.19 -1.57
C CYS A 82 -19.79 -7.86 -2.23
N CYS A 83 -18.84 -7.15 -1.64
CA CYS A 83 -18.32 -5.90 -2.14
C CYS A 83 -16.90 -6.06 -2.62
N LYS A 84 -16.58 -5.43 -3.74
CA LYS A 84 -15.25 -5.52 -4.35
C LYS A 84 -14.20 -4.98 -3.38
N VAL A 85 -13.10 -5.71 -3.19
CA VAL A 85 -11.94 -5.16 -2.49
C VAL A 85 -11.22 -4.16 -3.39
N ARG A 86 -10.80 -3.04 -2.82
CA ARG A 86 -10.11 -1.98 -3.55
C ARG A 86 -8.86 -1.57 -2.81
N CYS A 87 -7.83 -1.26 -3.58
CA CYS A 87 -6.65 -0.60 -3.07
C CYS A 87 -6.79 0.92 -3.22
N PRO A 88 -6.06 1.72 -2.42
CA PRO A 88 -6.01 3.17 -2.60
C PRO A 88 -5.46 3.56 -3.97
N TYR A 89 -4.56 2.72 -4.49
CA TYR A 89 -3.93 2.86 -5.79
C TYR A 89 -4.15 1.57 -6.56
N GLY A 90 -4.79 1.64 -7.72
CA GLY A 90 -5.01 0.48 -8.59
C GLY A 90 -5.87 -0.63 -7.99
N GLU A 91 -5.76 -1.80 -8.61
CA GLU A 91 -6.47 -3.01 -8.22
C GLU A 91 -5.55 -3.90 -7.35
N PRO A 92 -6.10 -4.63 -6.37
CA PRO A 92 -5.33 -5.56 -5.56
C PRO A 92 -4.74 -6.69 -6.41
N ASP A 93 -3.52 -7.12 -6.09
CA ASP A 93 -2.94 -8.32 -6.67
C ASP A 93 -3.43 -9.55 -5.89
N LEU A 94 -4.41 -10.25 -6.48
CA LEU A 94 -5.05 -11.41 -5.87
C LEU A 94 -4.22 -12.70 -6.00
N SER A 95 -3.09 -12.65 -6.71
CA SER A 95 -2.13 -13.76 -6.80
C SER A 95 -1.10 -13.76 -5.67
N GLN A 96 -1.01 -12.65 -4.93
CA GLN A 96 -0.07 -12.47 -3.83
C GLN A 96 -0.81 -12.38 -2.48
N SER A 97 -0.19 -12.93 -1.43
CA SER A 97 -0.68 -12.96 -0.06
C SER A 97 0.17 -12.09 0.87
N CYS A 98 -0.50 -11.49 1.84
CA CYS A 98 0.09 -10.72 2.93
C CYS A 98 0.28 -11.54 4.21
N ASP A 99 -0.03 -12.83 4.17
CA ASP A 99 0.05 -13.72 5.32
C ASP A 99 1.51 -14.08 5.60
N ALA A 100 1.87 -14.12 6.88
CA ALA A 100 3.25 -14.40 7.28
C ALA A 100 3.71 -15.82 6.85
N GLY A 101 2.76 -16.75 6.70
CA GLY A 101 2.99 -18.13 6.27
C GLY A 101 2.96 -18.37 4.76
N ALA A 102 2.74 -17.34 3.93
CA ALA A 102 2.67 -17.51 2.48
C ALA A 102 3.99 -18.02 1.89
N GLN A 103 3.92 -18.80 0.81
CA GLN A 103 5.10 -19.24 0.05
C GLN A 103 5.85 -18.03 -0.54
N GLU A 104 7.17 -18.15 -0.71
CA GLU A 104 8.02 -17.04 -1.13
C GLU A 104 7.57 -16.42 -2.47
N GLU A 105 7.08 -17.24 -3.40
CA GLU A 105 6.58 -16.82 -4.72
C GLU A 105 5.23 -16.10 -4.65
N GLN A 106 4.46 -16.38 -3.60
CA GLN A 106 3.14 -15.82 -3.35
C GLN A 106 3.19 -14.64 -2.36
N LYS A 107 4.32 -14.37 -1.70
CA LYS A 107 4.41 -13.22 -0.78
C LYS A 107 4.25 -11.89 -1.53
N CYS A 108 3.50 -10.99 -0.91
CA CYS A 108 3.32 -9.63 -1.40
C CYS A 108 4.67 -8.92 -1.50
N ARG A 109 5.04 -8.51 -2.72
CA ARG A 109 6.37 -7.97 -3.02
C ARG A 109 6.53 -6.55 -2.47
N PRO A 110 7.41 -6.30 -1.49
CA PRO A 110 7.48 -5.01 -0.80
C PRO A 110 8.00 -3.85 -1.67
N LEU A 111 8.70 -4.14 -2.77
CA LEU A 111 9.19 -3.10 -3.69
C LEU A 111 8.07 -2.50 -4.54
N THR A 112 7.10 -3.31 -4.98
CA THR A 112 6.04 -2.88 -5.89
C THR A 112 4.67 -2.78 -5.23
N HIS A 113 4.49 -3.44 -4.09
CA HIS A 113 3.24 -3.53 -3.36
C HIS A 113 3.45 -3.28 -1.86
N PHE A 114 2.35 -3.08 -1.14
CA PHE A 114 2.28 -3.03 0.31
C PHE A 114 1.05 -3.81 0.77
N CYS A 115 1.12 -4.34 1.99
CA CYS A 115 -0.02 -5.02 2.59
C CYS A 115 -0.95 -4.01 3.25
N MET A 116 -2.19 -3.94 2.77
CA MET A 116 -3.24 -3.13 3.38
C MET A 116 -4.18 -4.01 4.18
N THR A 117 -4.32 -3.71 5.46
CA THR A 117 -5.32 -4.35 6.31
C THR A 117 -6.68 -3.69 6.13
N LEU A 118 -7.70 -4.49 5.85
CA LEU A 118 -9.11 -4.11 5.94
C LEU A 118 -9.67 -4.71 7.24
N SER A 119 -10.29 -3.87 8.08
CA SER A 119 -10.88 -4.31 9.35
C SER A 119 -12.35 -3.86 9.45
N GLU A 120 -13.16 -4.76 10.01
CA GLU A 120 -14.55 -4.52 10.42
C GLU A 120 -14.77 -5.17 11.80
N PRO A 121 -15.86 -4.85 12.51
CA PRO A 121 -16.16 -5.53 13.77
C PRO A 121 -16.15 -7.06 13.60
N GLY A 122 -15.26 -7.73 14.35
CA GLY A 122 -15.07 -9.18 14.32
C GLY A 122 -14.41 -9.75 13.06
N TRP A 123 -13.81 -8.93 12.20
CA TRP A 123 -13.19 -9.39 10.96
C TRP A 123 -11.98 -8.54 10.55
N LYS A 124 -10.92 -9.20 10.08
CA LYS A 124 -9.71 -8.55 9.57
C LYS A 124 -9.17 -9.39 8.41
N THR A 125 -8.74 -8.74 7.34
CA THR A 125 -7.97 -9.37 6.26
C THR A 125 -6.89 -8.42 5.77
N SER A 126 -5.88 -8.95 5.09
CA SER A 126 -4.84 -8.15 4.46
C SER A 126 -4.80 -8.45 2.97
N ILE A 127 -4.78 -7.40 2.15
CA ILE A 127 -4.70 -7.50 0.69
C ILE A 127 -3.40 -6.88 0.18
N CYS A 128 -2.83 -7.47 -0.88
CA CYS A 128 -1.63 -6.96 -1.52
C CYS A 128 -1.98 -5.83 -2.48
N CYS A 129 -1.62 -4.61 -2.13
CA CYS A 129 -1.95 -3.40 -2.89
C CYS A 129 -0.75 -2.82 -3.61
N PRO A 130 -0.86 -2.40 -4.87
CA PRO A 130 0.27 -1.81 -5.56
C PRO A 130 0.59 -0.46 -4.91
N LYS A 131 1.90 -0.17 -4.85
CA LYS A 131 2.36 1.16 -4.46
C LYS A 131 2.02 2.15 -5.59
N PRO A 132 1.70 3.40 -5.24
CA PRO A 132 1.38 4.44 -6.23
C PRO A 132 2.53 4.71 -7.21
N CYS A 133 3.76 4.55 -6.73
CA CYS A 133 4.97 4.82 -7.48
C CYS A 133 5.90 3.61 -7.49
N ARG A 134 6.69 3.50 -8.56
CA ARG A 134 7.69 2.44 -8.79
C ARG A 134 9.04 3.08 -9.11
N ASP A 135 10.10 2.29 -9.04
CA ASP A 135 11.42 2.73 -9.52
C ASP A 135 11.35 3.20 -10.98
N PRO A 136 12.06 4.29 -11.32
CA PRO A 136 13.05 5.03 -10.52
C PRO A 136 12.49 6.18 -9.66
N LEU A 137 11.16 6.37 -9.60
CA LEU A 137 10.50 7.46 -8.88
C LEU A 137 9.66 6.95 -7.69
N PRO A 138 10.23 6.23 -6.71
CA PRO A 138 9.46 5.48 -5.73
C PRO A 138 8.73 6.34 -4.67
N VAL A 139 8.96 7.65 -4.63
CA VAL A 139 8.41 8.55 -3.60
C VAL A 139 7.11 9.17 -4.07
N TYR A 140 5.98 8.82 -3.45
CA TYR A 140 4.69 9.46 -3.77
C TYR A 140 4.43 10.68 -2.90
N HIS A 141 4.28 11.84 -3.52
CA HIS A 141 3.97 13.09 -2.84
C HIS A 141 3.08 13.99 -3.71
N ASN A 142 2.00 14.54 -3.15
CA ASN A 142 1.06 15.45 -3.84
C ASN A 142 0.58 14.97 -5.22
N GLY A 143 0.27 13.68 -5.35
CA GLY A 143 -0.19 13.11 -6.61
C GLY A 143 0.89 12.87 -7.66
N GLN A 144 2.16 13.11 -7.32
CA GLN A 144 3.31 12.91 -8.20
C GLN A 144 4.26 11.83 -7.66
N CYS A 145 4.91 11.14 -8.58
CA CYS A 145 6.01 10.24 -8.27
C CYS A 145 7.33 11.00 -8.41
N LEU A 146 8.12 10.97 -7.35
CA LEU A 146 9.38 11.68 -7.20
C LEU A 146 10.52 10.69 -7.00
N SER A 147 11.73 11.06 -7.43
CA SER A 147 12.94 10.28 -7.17
C SER A 147 13.36 10.41 -5.71
N ILE A 148 14.12 9.42 -5.25
CA ILE A 148 14.95 9.59 -4.05
C ILE A 148 16.01 10.66 -4.37
N ALA A 149 16.24 11.55 -3.42
CA ALA A 149 17.25 12.59 -3.42
C ALA A 149 18.25 12.29 -2.30
N HIS A 150 19.54 12.41 -2.58
CA HIS A 150 20.59 12.30 -1.58
C HIS A 150 20.95 13.69 -1.04
N ARG A 151 21.87 13.75 -0.06
CA ARG A 151 22.39 15.01 0.46
C ARG A 151 22.77 16.00 -0.66
N ASP A 152 22.41 17.26 -0.53
CA ASP A 152 22.65 18.36 -1.48
C ASP A 152 21.89 18.22 -2.83
N ASP A 153 21.19 17.12 -3.09
CA ASP A 153 20.35 16.97 -4.29
C ASP A 153 19.06 17.78 -4.15
N PRO A 154 18.46 18.22 -5.27
CA PRO A 154 17.20 18.94 -5.24
C PRO A 154 16.05 18.07 -4.72
N CYS A 155 15.22 18.66 -3.87
CA CYS A 155 14.06 17.99 -3.27
C CYS A 155 12.86 18.94 -3.17
N GLN A 156 11.68 18.35 -3.01
CA GLN A 156 10.41 19.03 -2.76
C GLN A 156 9.85 18.68 -1.38
N THR A 157 10.24 17.52 -0.84
CA THR A 157 9.72 17.00 0.42
C THR A 157 10.79 16.16 1.13
N ASP A 158 10.72 16.12 2.46
CA ASP A 158 11.61 15.32 3.32
C ASP A 158 11.67 13.85 2.91
N LEU A 159 10.56 13.30 2.40
CA LEU A 159 10.47 11.90 1.98
C LEU A 159 11.47 11.55 0.86
N GLN A 160 11.83 12.51 0.01
CA GLN A 160 12.84 12.29 -1.02
C GLN A 160 14.23 12.13 -0.42
N CYS A 161 14.50 12.80 0.71
CA CYS A 161 15.80 12.82 1.37
C CYS A 161 16.06 11.51 2.13
N GLU A 162 16.25 10.42 1.36
CA GLU A 162 16.51 9.06 1.85
C GLU A 162 15.48 8.59 2.90
N GLY A 163 14.20 8.94 2.67
CA GLY A 163 13.08 8.58 3.55
C GLY A 163 12.82 9.57 4.68
N GLY A 164 13.54 10.69 4.75
CA GLY A 164 13.22 11.80 5.67
C GLY A 164 13.53 11.52 7.13
N VAL A 165 14.27 10.45 7.43
CA VAL A 165 14.60 10.06 8.82
C VAL A 165 15.78 10.86 9.33
N THR A 166 16.90 10.84 8.61
CA THR A 166 18.17 11.49 8.98
C THR A 166 18.37 12.83 8.28
N MET A 167 17.65 13.06 7.18
CA MET A 167 17.71 14.26 6.36
C MET A 167 16.34 14.90 6.20
N ALA A 168 16.32 16.19 5.90
CA ALA A 168 15.12 16.98 5.61
C ALA A 168 15.35 17.79 4.32
N CYS A 169 14.27 18.13 3.64
CA CYS A 169 14.32 19.02 2.50
C CYS A 169 14.32 20.47 2.98
N VAL A 170 15.50 21.07 3.08
CA VAL A 170 15.69 22.44 3.57
C VAL A 170 15.97 23.34 2.36
N LEU A 171 15.13 24.35 2.15
CA LEU A 171 15.27 25.30 1.03
C LEU A 171 15.40 24.64 -0.36
N GLY A 172 14.80 23.46 -0.54
CA GLY A 172 14.83 22.71 -1.81
C GLY A 172 16.05 21.81 -2.00
N GLN A 173 16.87 21.61 -0.97
CA GLN A 173 17.99 20.67 -0.97
C GLN A 173 17.94 19.74 0.25
N CYS A 174 18.39 18.50 0.07
CA CYS A 174 18.43 17.56 1.18
C CYS A 174 19.60 17.88 2.14
N GLU A 175 19.27 18.22 3.37
CA GLU A 175 20.22 18.53 4.44
C GLU A 175 20.05 17.59 5.64
N CYS A 176 21.12 17.35 6.39
CA CYS A 176 21.04 16.53 7.61
C CYS A 176 20.22 17.25 8.70
N LYS A 177 19.34 16.51 9.37
CA LYS A 177 18.61 17.02 10.55
C LYS A 177 19.57 17.27 11.72
N LEU A 178 19.19 18.16 12.63
CA LEU A 178 19.99 18.47 13.81
C LEU A 178 20.32 17.18 14.60
N GLY A 179 21.60 16.97 14.93
CA GLY A 179 22.07 15.77 15.61
C GLY A 179 22.51 14.63 14.68
N PHE A 180 22.20 14.71 13.38
CA PHE A 180 22.78 13.83 12.36
C PHE A 180 23.96 14.54 11.71
N GLN A 181 25.09 13.84 11.64
CA GLN A 181 26.26 14.34 10.92
C GLN A 181 26.47 13.51 9.66
N PRO A 182 26.88 14.15 8.55
CA PRO A 182 27.28 13.42 7.36
C PRO A 182 28.42 12.47 7.71
N ARG A 183 28.27 11.20 7.33
CA ARG A 183 29.32 10.20 7.52
C ARG A 183 30.55 10.65 6.71
N ARG A 184 31.69 10.88 7.39
CA ARG A 184 32.95 11.19 6.70
C ARG A 184 33.51 9.89 6.15
N CYS A 185 33.45 9.74 4.84
CA CYS A 185 34.06 8.61 4.16
C CYS A 185 35.52 8.92 3.80
N PRO A 186 36.38 7.90 3.73
CA PRO A 186 37.70 8.00 3.12
C PRO A 186 37.64 8.61 1.70
N LEU A 187 38.74 9.19 1.21
CA LEU A 187 38.80 9.89 -0.08
C LEU A 187 38.31 9.06 -1.30
N GLU A 188 38.45 7.73 -1.22
CA GLU A 188 38.05 6.78 -2.27
C GLU A 188 36.59 6.32 -2.17
N GLU A 189 35.86 6.76 -1.14
CA GLU A 189 34.49 6.36 -0.86
C GLU A 189 33.56 7.58 -0.86
N VAL A 190 32.30 7.34 -1.19
CA VAL A 190 31.24 8.35 -1.19
C VAL A 190 30.17 7.97 -0.16
N PRO A 191 29.71 8.95 0.65
CA PRO A 191 28.63 8.71 1.59
C PRO A 191 27.30 8.53 0.83
N VAL A 192 26.64 7.40 1.06
CA VAL A 192 25.31 7.07 0.54
C VAL A 192 24.48 6.53 1.70
N ILE A 193 23.41 7.23 2.08
CA ILE A 193 22.56 6.90 3.24
C ILE A 193 23.38 6.81 4.53
N ASP A 194 23.60 5.59 5.00
CA ASP A 194 24.24 5.24 6.26
C ASP A 194 25.63 4.62 6.06
N ARG A 195 26.09 4.46 4.82
CA ARG A 195 27.31 3.72 4.45
C ARG A 195 28.22 4.51 3.54
N CYS A 196 29.50 4.18 3.61
CA CYS A 196 30.48 4.65 2.64
C CYS A 196 30.58 3.61 1.54
N LEU A 197 30.31 4.02 0.31
CA LEU A 197 30.40 3.16 -0.87
C LEU A 197 31.62 3.55 -1.68
N LYS A 198 32.35 2.56 -2.20
CA LYS A 198 33.48 2.83 -3.09
C LYS A 198 32.99 3.60 -4.32
N LYS A 199 33.78 4.58 -4.76
CA LYS A 199 33.62 5.18 -6.09
C LYS A 199 33.82 4.09 -7.15
N VAL A 200 33.06 4.18 -8.22
CA VAL A 200 33.05 3.21 -9.32
C VAL A 200 33.10 3.95 -10.63
N GLU A 201 33.71 3.32 -11.62
CA GLU A 201 33.89 3.89 -12.95
C GLU A 201 32.62 3.72 -13.81
N LEU A 202 32.57 4.42 -14.95
CA LEU A 202 31.55 4.19 -15.96
C LEU A 202 31.52 2.72 -16.41
N GLY A 203 30.33 2.14 -16.51
CA GLY A 203 30.14 0.73 -16.83
C GLY A 203 30.23 -0.21 -15.63
N GLU A 204 30.66 0.26 -14.45
CA GLU A 204 30.69 -0.54 -13.23
C GLU A 204 29.36 -0.52 -12.48
N ARG A 205 29.20 -1.52 -11.58
CA ARG A 205 27.99 -1.64 -10.76
C ARG A 205 27.92 -0.54 -9.72
N CYS A 206 26.74 0.06 -9.60
CA CYS A 206 26.47 1.13 -8.66
C CYS A 206 25.14 0.89 -7.93
N VAL A 207 25.01 1.57 -6.80
CA VAL A 207 23.79 1.66 -5.97
C VAL A 207 23.29 3.11 -5.95
N SER A 208 24.19 4.09 -6.05
CA SER A 208 23.86 5.52 -6.13
C SER A 208 24.70 6.22 -7.20
N SER A 209 24.12 7.23 -7.85
CA SER A 209 24.82 8.07 -8.85
C SER A 209 26.05 8.76 -8.28
N LYS A 210 26.11 8.99 -6.95
CA LYS A 210 27.29 9.56 -6.29
C LYS A 210 28.54 8.68 -6.43
N GLN A 211 28.38 7.38 -6.66
CA GLN A 211 29.51 6.48 -6.86
C GLN A 211 30.19 6.69 -8.21
N CYS A 212 29.48 7.21 -9.22
CA CYS A 212 29.96 7.24 -10.60
C CYS A 212 31.10 8.23 -10.87
N GLY A 213 31.55 8.98 -9.86
CA GLY A 213 32.75 9.84 -9.89
C GLY A 213 32.67 11.07 -10.81
N ASP A 214 31.85 11.02 -11.85
CA ASP A 214 31.68 12.02 -12.90
C ASP A 214 30.30 12.66 -12.81
N ALA A 215 30.24 13.99 -12.91
CA ALA A 215 28.98 14.75 -12.93
C ALA A 215 28.14 14.47 -14.18
N ALA A 216 28.75 13.93 -15.24
CA ALA A 216 28.09 13.49 -16.47
C ALA A 216 27.59 12.04 -16.41
N ALA A 217 27.70 11.36 -15.27
CA ALA A 217 27.32 9.96 -15.10
C ALA A 217 26.27 9.78 -14.00
N GLU A 218 25.30 8.89 -14.22
CA GLU A 218 24.32 8.51 -13.22
C GLU A 218 24.15 6.99 -13.12
N CYS A 219 23.69 6.52 -11.96
CA CYS A 219 23.47 5.11 -11.73
C CYS A 219 22.14 4.66 -12.34
N ARG A 220 22.18 4.11 -13.55
CA ARG A 220 21.01 3.57 -14.26
C ARG A 220 21.04 2.05 -14.30
N PHE A 221 19.95 1.44 -13.84
CA PHE A 221 19.82 -0.03 -13.78
C PHE A 221 20.96 -0.72 -13.02
N GLY A 222 21.49 -0.04 -11.99
CA GLY A 222 22.61 -0.52 -11.18
C GLY A 222 23.96 -0.48 -11.90
N ILE A 223 24.09 0.29 -12.99
CA ILE A 223 25.35 0.52 -13.71
C ILE A 223 25.56 2.03 -13.91
N CYS A 224 26.79 2.52 -13.70
CA CYS A 224 27.12 3.92 -13.98
C CYS A 224 27.13 4.15 -15.49
N GLN A 225 26.25 5.03 -15.96
CA GLN A 225 26.08 5.34 -17.38
C GLN A 225 26.12 6.85 -17.60
N CYS A 226 26.65 7.27 -18.75
CA CYS A 226 26.62 8.68 -19.15
C CYS A 226 25.18 9.17 -19.31
N LEU A 227 24.93 10.40 -18.86
CA LEU A 227 23.72 11.13 -19.20
C LEU A 227 23.63 11.31 -20.72
N CYS A 228 22.41 11.28 -21.28
CA CYS A 228 22.16 11.18 -22.73
C CYS A 228 22.82 12.30 -23.59
N THR A 229 23.28 13.40 -22.97
CA THR A 229 23.97 14.50 -23.64
C THR A 229 25.49 14.34 -23.72
N PHE A 230 26.06 13.33 -23.07
CA PHE A 230 27.50 13.08 -23.01
C PHE A 230 27.85 11.76 -23.68
N LYS A 231 28.94 11.75 -24.45
CA LYS A 231 29.53 10.52 -25.01
C LYS A 231 30.81 10.20 -24.26
N GLN A 232 31.00 8.93 -23.96
CA GLN A 232 32.26 8.38 -23.50
C GLN A 232 33.27 8.50 -24.65
N THR A 233 34.30 9.34 -24.50
CA THR A 233 35.44 9.41 -25.42
C THR A 233 36.43 8.29 -25.15
#